data_AF-A0A969EL90-F1
#
_entry.id   AF-A0A969EL90-F1
#
_cell.length_a   1.000
_cell.length_b   1.000
_cell.length_c   1.000
_cell.angle_alpha   90.00
_cell.angle_beta   90.00
_cell.angle_gamma   90.00
#
_symmetry.space_group_name_H-M   'P 1'
#
loop_
_entity.id
_entity.type
_entity.pdbx_description
1 polymer ?
#
loop_
_entity_poly.entity_id
_entity_poly.type
_entity_poly.pdbx_seq_one_letter_code
_entity_poly.pdbx_strand_id
1 'polypeptide(L)'
;MLATPITTTELLTGKGLAAGIPAILATWGSFIIFVIGGLLMNVETKVVTSFFDPLWLTGIFILGPLLALAAISLAIMISSRATDPRVAEQVSGLFILPLVGLLVAQSTGFLFLNESLIWWITLGVAILDVGLLVFAVQLFQRETILTRWK
;
A
#
# COMPACT_ATOMS: atom_id res chain seq x y z
N MET A 1 -6.67 22.29 14.33
CA MET A 1 -7.20 20.97 14.77
C MET A 1 -6.51 20.43 16.03
N LEU A 2 -5.97 21.30 16.89
CA LEU A 2 -5.26 20.93 18.14
C LEU A 2 -6.14 21.06 19.40
N ALA A 3 -7.44 21.33 19.25
CA ALA A 3 -8.37 21.58 20.36
C ALA A 3 -9.49 20.54 20.49
N THR A 4 -9.51 19.52 19.64
CA THR A 4 -10.43 18.37 19.75
C THR A 4 -9.72 17.24 20.49
N PRO A 5 -10.36 16.59 21.48
CA PRO A 5 -9.76 15.52 22.26
C PRO A 5 -9.75 14.22 21.44
N ILE A 6 -8.96 14.20 20.36
CA ILE A 6 -8.72 13.03 19.52
C ILE A 6 -7.30 12.55 19.76
N THR A 7 -7.16 11.24 19.94
CA THR A 7 -5.86 10.63 20.17
C THR A 7 -4.99 10.73 18.90
N THR A 8 -3.67 10.86 19.05
CA THR A 8 -2.73 10.90 17.91
C THR A 8 -2.88 9.67 17.01
N THR A 9 -3.23 8.53 17.61
CA THR A 9 -3.61 7.30 16.91
C THR A 9 -4.85 7.49 16.06
N GLU A 10 -5.97 8.02 16.58
CA GLU A 10 -7.17 8.30 15.77
C GLU A 10 -6.91 9.30 14.64
N LEU A 11 -6.08 10.31 14.87
CA LEU A 11 -5.75 11.29 13.84
C LEU A 11 -4.93 10.65 12.71
N LEU A 12 -3.92 9.84 13.05
CA LEU A 12 -3.08 9.13 12.08
C LEU A 12 -3.86 8.07 11.32
N THR A 13 -4.67 7.27 12.03
CA THR A 13 -5.53 6.26 11.43
C THR A 13 -6.60 6.92 10.55
N GLY A 14 -7.18 8.04 10.97
CA GLY A 14 -8.14 8.80 10.18
C GLY A 14 -7.54 9.37 8.89
N LYS A 15 -6.32 9.95 8.94
CA LYS A 15 -5.58 10.39 7.74
C LYS A 15 -5.22 9.22 6.83
N GLY A 16 -4.75 8.12 7.41
CA GLY A 16 -4.38 6.91 6.70
C GLY A 16 -5.56 6.29 5.95
N LEU A 17 -6.71 6.17 6.60
CA LEU A 17 -7.95 5.65 6.01
C LEU A 17 -8.52 6.60 4.95
N ALA A 18 -8.50 7.92 5.19
CA ALA A 18 -8.99 8.90 4.22
C ALA A 18 -8.20 8.86 2.90
N ALA A 19 -6.89 8.60 2.94
CA ALA A 19 -6.07 8.40 1.75
C ALA A 19 -6.12 6.95 1.21
N GLY A 20 -6.27 5.96 2.09
CA GLY A 20 -6.22 4.54 1.75
C GLY A 20 -7.47 4.03 1.05
N ILE A 21 -8.65 4.45 1.50
CA ILE A 21 -9.93 4.05 0.90
C ILE A 21 -9.98 4.38 -0.60
N PRO A 22 -9.73 5.62 -1.06
CA PRO A 22 -9.78 5.92 -2.49
C PRO A 22 -8.72 5.14 -3.29
N ALA A 23 -7.53 4.90 -2.74
CA ALA A 23 -6.50 4.11 -3.40
C ALA A 23 -6.90 2.62 -3.57
N ILE A 24 -7.49 2.02 -2.54
CA ILE A 24 -7.97 0.64 -2.57
C ILE A 24 -9.14 0.50 -3.55
N LEU A 25 -10.10 1.43 -3.50
CA LEU A 25 -11.24 1.44 -4.42
C LEU A 25 -10.79 1.63 -5.87
N ALA A 26 -9.80 2.48 -6.12
CA ALA A 26 -9.21 2.63 -7.45
C ALA A 26 -8.60 1.31 -7.93
N THR A 27 -7.88 0.58 -7.06
CA THR A 27 -7.28 -0.73 -7.40
C THR A 27 -8.36 -1.75 -7.77
N TRP A 28 -9.42 -1.86 -6.97
CA TRP A 28 -10.52 -2.79 -7.25
C TRP A 28 -11.33 -2.39 -8.49
N GLY A 29 -11.58 -1.08 -8.68
CA GLY A 29 -12.22 -0.55 -9.87
C GLY A 29 -11.41 -0.84 -11.13
N SER A 30 -10.10 -0.64 -11.09
CA SER A 30 -9.19 -1.00 -12.18
C SER A 30 -9.20 -2.49 -12.49
N PHE A 31 -9.27 -3.36 -11.48
CA PHE A 31 -9.39 -4.80 -11.70
C PHE A 31 -10.72 -5.17 -12.39
N ILE A 32 -11.84 -4.58 -11.96
CA ILE A 32 -13.14 -4.80 -12.61
C ILE A 32 -13.08 -4.37 -14.09
N ILE A 33 -12.51 -3.19 -14.37
CA ILE A 33 -12.34 -2.69 -15.75
C ILE A 33 -11.45 -3.65 -16.55
N PHE A 34 -10.38 -4.16 -15.97
CA PHE A 34 -9.48 -5.13 -16.61
C PHE A 34 -10.21 -6.43 -17.00
N VAL A 35 -10.99 -7.00 -16.08
CA VAL A 35 -11.80 -8.20 -16.33
C VAL A 35 -12.83 -7.95 -17.43
N ILE A 36 -13.56 -6.83 -17.37
CA ILE A 36 -14.54 -6.45 -18.40
C ILE A 36 -13.86 -6.28 -19.75
N GLY A 37 -12.69 -5.65 -19.80
CA GLY A 37 -11.90 -5.50 -21.02
C GLY A 37 -11.55 -6.85 -21.65
N GLY A 38 -11.09 -7.81 -20.84
CA GLY A 38 -10.80 -9.17 -21.29
C GLY A 38 -12.03 -9.88 -21.88
N LEU A 39 -13.20 -9.71 -21.25
CA LEU A 39 -14.46 -10.27 -21.75
C LEU A 39 -14.89 -9.63 -23.08
N LEU A 40 -14.80 -8.31 -23.20
CA LEU A 40 -15.18 -7.58 -24.42
C LEU A 40 -14.28 -7.90 -25.61
N MET A 41 -12.99 -8.19 -25.37
CA MET A 41 -12.02 -8.54 -26.40
C MET A 41 -12.13 -9.99 -26.88
N ASN A 42 -13.12 -10.77 -26.41
CA ASN A 42 -13.27 -12.20 -26.71
C ASN A 42 -11.99 -13.02 -26.46
N VAL A 43 -11.28 -12.69 -25.38
CA VAL A 43 -10.12 -13.47 -24.93
C VAL A 43 -10.59 -14.89 -24.60
N GLU A 44 -9.75 -15.89 -24.86
CA GLU A 44 -10.05 -17.29 -24.57
C GLU A 44 -10.56 -17.46 -23.13
N THR A 45 -11.66 -18.19 -22.96
CA THR A 45 -12.34 -18.35 -21.65
C THR A 45 -11.37 -18.83 -20.57
N LYS A 46 -10.41 -19.68 -20.93
CA LYS A 46 -9.38 -20.20 -20.03
C LYS A 46 -8.48 -19.11 -19.45
N VAL A 47 -8.15 -18.10 -20.25
CA VAL A 47 -7.34 -16.96 -19.80
C VAL A 47 -8.15 -16.04 -18.90
N VAL A 48 -9.42 -15.81 -19.23
CA VAL A 48 -10.32 -15.00 -18.38
C VAL A 48 -10.55 -15.67 -17.02
N THR A 49 -10.72 -16.99 -16.98
CA THR A 49 -10.85 -17.72 -15.69
C THR A 49 -9.59 -17.61 -14.85
N SER A 50 -8.41 -17.56 -15.46
CA SER A 50 -7.14 -17.38 -14.73
C SER A 50 -7.02 -16.03 -14.02
N PHE A 51 -7.79 -15.00 -14.42
CA PHE A 51 -7.83 -13.74 -13.68
C PHE A 51 -8.41 -13.90 -12.26
N PHE A 52 -9.17 -14.97 -12.03
CA PHE A 52 -9.79 -15.30 -10.75
C PHE A 52 -9.02 -16.36 -9.97
N ASP A 53 -7.81 -16.72 -10.41
CA ASP A 53 -6.97 -17.65 -9.65
C ASP A 53 -6.66 -17.07 -8.25
N PRO A 54 -6.58 -17.91 -7.20
CA PRO A 54 -6.34 -17.47 -5.83
C PRO A 54 -5.10 -16.57 -5.68
N LEU A 55 -4.08 -16.81 -6.51
CA LEU A 55 -2.88 -15.98 -6.59
C LEU A 55 -3.22 -14.52 -6.89
N TRP A 56 -3.96 -14.25 -7.96
CA TRP A 56 -4.30 -12.89 -8.38
C TRP A 56 -5.30 -12.23 -7.44
N LEU A 57 -6.28 -12.99 -6.95
CA LEU A 57 -7.23 -12.47 -5.97
C LEU A 57 -6.54 -12.07 -4.66
N THR A 58 -5.63 -12.88 -4.15
CA THR A 58 -4.81 -12.54 -2.96
C THR A 58 -3.95 -11.30 -3.24
N GLY A 59 -3.35 -11.23 -4.43
CA GLY A 59 -2.58 -10.07 -4.88
C GLY A 59 -3.38 -8.77 -4.86
N ILE A 60 -4.61 -8.80 -5.38
CA ILE A 60 -5.41 -7.59 -5.60
C ILE A 60 -6.22 -7.20 -4.37
N PHE A 61 -6.83 -8.15 -3.68
CA PHE A 61 -7.76 -7.89 -2.57
C PHE A 61 -7.08 -7.87 -1.20
N ILE A 62 -5.86 -8.40 -1.08
CA ILE A 62 -5.14 -8.46 0.20
C ILE A 62 -3.80 -7.73 0.09
N LEU A 63 -2.90 -8.20 -0.78
CA LEU A 63 -1.57 -7.62 -0.90
C LEU A 63 -1.61 -6.15 -1.39
N GLY A 64 -2.46 -5.84 -2.37
CA GLY A 64 -2.66 -4.48 -2.89
C GLY A 64 -3.03 -3.47 -1.79
N PRO A 65 -4.09 -3.72 -1.00
CA PRO A 65 -4.42 -2.90 0.16
C PRO A 65 -3.30 -2.75 1.19
N LEU A 66 -2.58 -3.83 1.52
CA LEU A 66 -1.44 -3.75 2.44
C LEU A 66 -0.32 -2.86 1.89
N LEU A 67 0.04 -3.01 0.61
CA LEU A 67 1.03 -2.15 -0.03
C LEU A 67 0.60 -0.67 -0.08
N ALA A 68 -0.70 -0.40 -0.26
CA ALA A 68 -1.24 0.95 -0.19
C ALA A 68 -1.10 1.53 1.23
N LEU A 69 -1.39 0.73 2.27
CA LEU A 69 -1.21 1.14 3.67
C LEU A 69 0.27 1.42 3.99
N ALA A 70 1.19 0.57 3.50
CA ALA A 70 2.62 0.75 3.67
C ALA A 70 3.10 2.08 3.05
N ALA A 71 2.70 2.32 1.80
CA ALA A 71 3.05 3.54 1.07
C ALA A 71 2.50 4.80 1.76
N ILE A 72 1.25 4.77 2.22
CA ILE A 72 0.64 5.89 2.95
C ILE A 72 1.35 6.13 4.30
N SER A 73 1.65 5.07 5.05
CA SER A 73 2.33 5.18 6.33
C SER A 73 3.72 5.80 6.17
N LEU A 74 4.46 5.39 5.14
CA LEU A 74 5.74 6.00 4.78
C LEU A 74 5.59 7.45 4.34
N ALA A 75 4.65 7.75 3.44
CA ALA A 75 4.40 9.11 2.98
C ALA A 75 4.10 10.05 4.16
N ILE A 76 3.29 9.61 5.12
CA ILE A 76 2.99 10.36 6.34
C ILE A 76 4.27 10.60 7.15
N MET A 77 5.06 9.57 7.45
CA MET A 77 6.31 9.70 8.22
C MET A 77 7.36 10.58 7.53
N ILE A 78 7.45 10.52 6.21
CA ILE A 78 8.38 11.36 5.44
C ILE A 78 7.87 12.80 5.41
N SER A 79 6.56 13.01 5.20
CA SER A 79 5.96 14.35 5.15
C SER A 79 6.10 15.12 6.46
N SER A 80 6.12 14.44 7.63
CA SER A 80 6.39 15.10 8.91
C SER A 80 7.82 15.64 9.02
N ARG A 81 8.77 15.10 8.24
CA ARG A 81 10.19 15.50 8.28
C ARG A 81 10.64 16.30 7.05
N ALA A 82 9.94 16.18 5.94
CA ALA A 82 10.26 16.85 4.69
C ALA A 82 9.70 18.27 4.70
N THR A 83 10.57 19.25 4.51
CA THR A 83 10.18 20.67 4.40
C THR A 83 9.48 20.98 3.07
N ASP A 84 9.69 20.13 2.05
CA ASP A 84 9.13 20.29 0.70
C ASP A 84 8.26 19.07 0.33
N PRO A 85 6.96 19.27 0.00
CA PRO A 85 6.06 18.22 -0.46
C PRO A 85 6.59 17.37 -1.62
N ARG A 86 7.38 17.95 -2.52
CA ARG A 86 7.93 17.25 -3.70
C ARG A 86 8.91 16.14 -3.30
N VAL A 87 9.69 16.36 -2.24
CA VAL A 87 10.63 15.36 -1.73
C VAL A 87 9.87 14.19 -1.12
N ALA A 88 8.80 14.46 -0.37
CA ALA A 88 7.97 13.41 0.20
C ALA A 88 7.32 12.53 -0.88
N GLU A 89 6.86 13.14 -1.99
CA GLU A 89 6.31 12.42 -3.13
C GLU A 89 7.36 11.54 -3.83
N GLN A 90 8.56 12.07 -4.10
CA GLN A 90 9.64 11.30 -4.74
C GLN A 90 10.10 10.11 -3.89
N VAL A 91 10.25 10.30 -2.58
CA VAL A 91 10.64 9.21 -1.66
C VAL A 91 9.52 8.18 -1.52
N SER A 92 8.26 8.61 -1.54
CA SER A 92 7.12 7.67 -1.56
C SER A 92 7.06 6.90 -2.88
N GLY A 93 7.43 7.53 -4.00
CA GLY A 93 7.52 6.90 -5.32
C GLY A 93 8.56 5.77 -5.38
N LEU A 94 9.66 5.86 -4.63
CA LEU A 94 10.66 4.78 -4.52
C LEU A 94 10.06 3.48 -3.96
N PHE A 95 8.94 3.54 -3.24
CA PHE A 95 8.27 2.36 -2.72
C PHE A 95 7.66 1.46 -3.80
N ILE A 96 7.58 1.94 -5.05
CA ILE A 96 7.18 1.10 -6.19
C ILE A 96 8.29 0.16 -6.65
N LEU A 97 9.55 0.43 -6.30
CA LEU A 97 10.69 -0.33 -6.80
C LEU A 97 10.65 -1.83 -6.48
N PRO A 98 10.25 -2.28 -5.27
CA PRO A 98 10.10 -3.71 -5.00
C PRO A 98 9.09 -4.39 -5.95
N LEU A 99 7.99 -3.72 -6.30
CA LEU A 99 7.03 -4.24 -7.27
C LEU A 99 7.63 -4.34 -8.68
N VAL A 100 8.36 -3.31 -9.11
CA VAL A 100 9.05 -3.32 -10.40
C VAL A 100 10.11 -4.43 -10.44
N GLY A 101 10.87 -4.60 -9.36
CA GLY A 101 11.86 -5.68 -9.22
C GLY A 101 11.22 -7.06 -9.32
N LEU A 102 10.08 -7.26 -8.66
CA LEU A 102 9.30 -8.50 -8.73
C LEU A 102 8.82 -8.77 -10.17
N LEU A 103 8.31 -7.74 -10.86
CA LEU A 103 7.86 -7.83 -12.24
C LEU A 103 8.99 -8.22 -13.20
N VAL A 104 10.17 -7.61 -13.05
CA VAL A 104 11.36 -7.93 -13.85
C VAL A 104 11.86 -9.33 -13.55
N ALA A 105 11.91 -9.73 -12.28
CA ALA A 105 12.31 -11.08 -11.88
C ALA A 105 11.38 -12.16 -12.45
N GLN A 106 10.08 -11.87 -12.53
CA GLN A 106 9.10 -12.74 -13.15
C GLN A 106 9.27 -12.81 -14.67
N SER A 107 9.44 -11.66 -15.32
CA SER A 107 9.55 -11.56 -16.78
C SER A 107 10.83 -12.22 -17.32
N THR A 108 11.90 -12.22 -16.53
CA THR A 108 13.18 -12.87 -16.86
C THR A 108 13.22 -14.36 -16.52
N GLY A 109 12.18 -14.89 -15.86
CA GLY A 109 12.13 -16.28 -15.40
C GLY A 109 13.03 -16.56 -14.18
N PHE A 110 13.61 -15.54 -13.56
CA PHE A 110 14.42 -15.67 -12.35
C PHE A 110 13.57 -16.12 -11.14
N LEU A 111 12.32 -15.66 -11.08
CA LEU A 111 11.40 -15.98 -10.00
C LEU A 111 9.98 -16.18 -10.55
N PHE A 112 9.36 -17.30 -10.23
CA PHE A 112 7.95 -17.53 -10.56
C PHE A 112 7.08 -17.28 -9.33
N LEU A 113 6.15 -16.33 -9.44
CA LEU A 113 5.11 -16.14 -8.45
C LEU A 113 4.20 -17.36 -8.45
N ASN A 114 4.12 -18.02 -7.30
CA ASN A 114 3.19 -19.10 -7.04
C ASN A 114 2.33 -18.75 -5.82
N GLU A 115 1.29 -19.54 -5.57
CA GLU A 115 0.33 -19.30 -4.50
C GLU A 115 1.01 -19.25 -3.11
N SER A 116 2.01 -20.10 -2.86
CA SER A 116 2.71 -20.10 -1.56
C SER A 116 3.53 -18.82 -1.38
N LEU A 117 4.27 -18.40 -2.41
CA LEU A 117 5.14 -17.24 -2.35
C LEU A 117 4.35 -15.95 -2.15
N ILE A 118 3.19 -15.81 -2.80
CA ILE A 118 2.37 -14.61 -2.62
C ILE A 118 1.85 -14.50 -1.19
N TRP A 119 1.45 -15.61 -0.55
CA TRP A 119 1.08 -15.60 0.87
C TRP A 119 2.25 -15.21 1.78
N TRP A 120 3.47 -15.68 1.50
CA TRP A 120 4.65 -15.25 2.25
C TRP A 120 4.94 -13.76 2.09
N ILE A 121 4.82 -13.22 0.87
CA ILE A 121 4.97 -11.78 0.61
C ILE A 121 3.88 -11.01 1.36
N THR A 122 2.61 -11.42 1.26
CA THR A 122 1.48 -10.83 1.97
C THR A 122 1.72 -10.78 3.48
N LEU A 123 2.17 -11.89 4.07
CA LEU A 123 2.49 -11.94 5.49
C LEU A 123 3.63 -10.99 5.85
N GLY A 124 4.69 -10.95 5.03
CA GLY A 124 5.81 -10.04 5.21
C GLY A 124 5.41 -8.56 5.17
N VAL A 125 4.57 -8.17 4.20
CA VAL A 125 4.04 -6.81 4.09
C VAL A 125 3.12 -6.48 5.26
N ALA A 126 2.27 -7.41 5.69
CA ALA A 126 1.40 -7.20 6.86
C ALA A 126 2.21 -6.95 8.15
N ILE A 127 3.29 -7.69 8.36
CA ILE A 127 4.21 -7.46 9.49
C ILE A 127 4.89 -6.10 9.36
N LEU A 128 5.32 -5.73 8.15
CA LEU A 128 5.92 -4.44 7.86
C LEU A 128 4.93 -3.30 8.15
N ASP A 129 3.67 -3.42 7.77
CA ASP A 129 2.63 -2.42 8.05
C ASP A 129 2.44 -2.19 9.55
N VAL A 130 2.37 -3.27 10.34
CA VAL A 130 2.32 -3.17 11.81
C VAL A 130 3.53 -2.41 12.33
N GLY A 131 4.73 -2.73 11.83
CA GLY A 131 5.96 -2.01 12.18
C GLY A 131 5.88 -0.51 11.84
N LEU A 132 5.51 -0.18 10.60
CA LEU A 132 5.37 1.19 10.12
C LEU A 132 4.36 1.99 10.95
N LEU A 133 3.22 1.40 11.29
CA LEU A 133 2.21 2.05 12.13
C LEU A 133 2.75 2.35 13.54
N VAL A 134 3.46 1.39 14.16
CA VAL A 134 4.10 1.60 15.47
C VAL A 134 5.12 2.74 15.39
N PHE A 135 5.98 2.75 14.36
CA PHE A 135 6.97 3.81 14.17
C PHE A 135 6.31 5.17 13.91
N ALA A 136 5.24 5.23 13.11
CA ALA A 136 4.51 6.45 12.85
C ALA A 136 3.94 7.06 14.14
N VAL A 137 3.33 6.24 15.01
CA VAL A 137 2.82 6.71 16.31
C VAL A 137 3.94 7.24 17.20
N GLN A 138 5.06 6.51 17.31
CA GLN A 138 6.21 6.94 18.11
C GLN A 138 6.84 8.24 17.60
N LEU A 139 6.88 8.43 16.28
CA LEU A 139 7.41 9.64 15.66
C LEU A 139 6.59 10.87 16.05
N PHE A 140 5.28 10.79 15.91
CA PHE A 140 4.38 11.90 16.22
C PHE A 140 4.35 12.25 17.72
N GLN A 141 4.46 11.25 18.60
CA GLN A 141 4.56 11.49 20.05
C GLN A 141 5.80 12.32 20.42
N ARG A 142 6.93 12.15 19.71
CA ARG A 142 8.14 12.95 19.94
C ARG A 142 7.97 14.41 19.50
N GLU A 143 7.28 14.65 18.39
CA GLU A 143 7.01 16.01 17.91
C GLU A 143 6.06 16.78 18.85
N THR A 144 5.15 16.07 19.53
CA THR A 144 4.29 16.68 20.55
C THR A 144 5.04 17.05 21.84
N ILE A 145 6.16 16.38 22.13
CA ILE A 145 7.01 16.70 23.30
C ILE A 145 7.83 17.98 23.05
N LEU A 146 8.30 18.20 21.82
CA LEU A 146 9.12 19.37 21.46
C LEU A 146 8.30 20.68 21.37
N THR A 147 7.00 20.61 21.10
CA THR A 147 6.11 21.78 21.08
C THR A 147 5.53 22.15 22.46
N ARG A 148 5.83 21.35 23.50
CA ARG A 148 5.39 21.57 24.89
C ARG A 148 6.46 22.15 25.82
N TRP A 149 7.58 22.64 25.28
CA TRP A 149 8.48 23.48 26.07
C TRP A 149 7.95 24.92 26.10
N LYS A 150 7.53 25.35 27.29
CA LYS A 150 7.36 26.76 27.65
C LYS A 150 8.71 27.48 27.63
#